data_AF-A0A0G0PLB1-F1
#
_entry.id   AF-A0A0G0PLB1-F1
#
_cell.length_a   1.000
_cell.length_b   1.000
_cell.length_c   1.000
_cell.angle_alpha   90.00
_cell.angle_beta   90.00
_cell.angle_gamma   90.00
#
_symmetry.space_group_name_H-M   'P 1'
#
loop_
_entity.id
_entity.type
_entity.pdbx_description
1 polymer ?
#
loop_
_entity_poly.entity_id
_entity_poly.type
_entity_poly.pdbx_seq_one_letter_code
_entity_poly.pdbx_strand_id
1 'polypeptide(L)'
;MISSDYQFKKDFIFPNLFSKNNKMPDLTFPLPAGEIHKGGSCLAANYKASENVVAICDECYAQKGRAIFSNVRRSRQRRFEYVRSNPFFPMEAACQLKWFIGKSAKKGSNFLPIRVHDSGDFFSVRYIQDWQMIVRMTAFICQNYFQKMLVSFWFPTRMWIADNFLKELVSLQKLNNEKCVSVAVRPSAIHIGDACPEISGLASGTSVEDGIGNCPAIANALKNRKNGEELEKHPTNCAEVKCFKCWNSKIGVVYGKH
;
A
#
# COMPACT_ATOMS: atom_id res chain seq x y z
N MET A 1 18.52 23.44 27.37
CA MET A 1 17.19 24.05 27.12
C MET A 1 16.90 23.99 25.64
N ILE A 2 16.16 22.98 25.19
CA ILE A 2 15.49 22.97 23.88
C ILE A 2 14.02 22.81 24.23
N SER A 3 13.25 23.86 23.98
CA SER A 3 11.84 23.99 24.36
C SER A 3 11.00 22.84 23.78
N SER A 4 10.15 22.29 24.65
CA SER A 4 9.28 21.13 24.45
C SER A 4 8.01 21.40 23.64
N ASP A 5 7.84 22.57 23.03
CA ASP A 5 6.59 22.94 22.38
C ASP A 5 6.79 23.35 20.92
N TYR A 6 7.06 22.37 20.06
CA TYR A 6 6.70 22.48 18.65
C TYR A 6 5.22 22.11 18.51
N GLN A 7 4.34 22.99 18.98
CA GLN A 7 2.94 22.99 18.54
C GLN A 7 2.93 23.22 17.03
N PHE A 8 2.62 22.17 16.28
CA PHE A 8 2.26 22.26 14.87
C PHE A 8 1.08 23.25 14.77
N LYS A 9 1.36 24.50 14.40
CA LYS A 9 0.34 25.54 14.21
C LYS A 9 -0.70 25.03 13.22
N LYS A 10 -1.98 25.21 13.56
CA LYS A 10 -3.17 24.76 12.83
C LYS A 10 -3.39 25.45 11.47
N ASP A 11 -2.49 26.34 11.05
CA ASP A 11 -2.74 27.30 9.98
C ASP A 11 -2.13 26.92 8.62
N PHE A 12 -1.37 25.83 8.54
CA PHE A 12 -1.15 25.14 7.26
C PHE A 12 -2.17 24.00 7.18
N ILE A 13 -3.23 24.19 6.39
CA ILE A 13 -4.20 23.15 6.08
C ILE A 13 -3.53 22.16 5.12
N PHE A 14 -2.61 21.34 5.63
CA PHE A 14 -2.12 20.19 4.88
C PHE A 14 -3.29 19.24 4.66
N PRO A 15 -3.55 18.77 3.43
CA PRO A 15 -4.52 17.71 3.23
C PRO A 15 -4.08 16.50 4.06
N ASN A 16 -5.04 15.81 4.69
CA ASN A 16 -4.76 14.55 5.36
C ASN A 16 -4.38 13.49 4.31
N LEU A 17 -3.08 13.30 4.12
CA LEU A 17 -2.50 12.52 3.04
C LEU A 17 -2.76 11.04 3.25
N PHE A 18 -2.69 10.59 4.50
CA PHE A 18 -2.87 9.19 4.85
C PHE A 18 -4.25 8.90 5.45
N SER A 19 -4.68 7.65 5.36
CA SER A 19 -5.94 7.17 5.94
C SER A 19 -5.76 5.81 6.56
N LYS A 20 -6.56 5.49 7.58
CA LYS A 20 -6.59 4.13 8.12
C LYS A 20 -7.51 3.26 7.27
N ASN A 21 -7.06 2.05 6.96
CA ASN A 21 -7.94 1.06 6.34
C ASN A 21 -8.77 0.37 7.43
N ASN A 22 -10.01 0.02 7.10
CA ASN A 22 -10.87 -0.78 7.98
C ASN A 22 -10.75 -2.29 7.69
N LYS A 23 -10.21 -2.66 6.51
CA LYS A 23 -10.00 -4.05 6.09
C LYS A 23 -8.60 -4.58 6.40
N MET A 24 -7.66 -3.69 6.72
CA MET A 24 -6.31 -4.04 7.15
C MET A 24 -5.87 -3.07 8.26
N PRO A 25 -5.04 -3.51 9.24
CA PRO A 25 -4.60 -2.64 10.32
C PRO A 25 -3.42 -1.75 9.89
N ASP A 26 -3.52 -1.13 8.71
CA ASP A 26 -2.45 -0.35 8.08
C ASP A 26 -2.82 1.13 7.89
N LEU A 27 -1.76 1.91 7.70
CA LEU A 27 -1.85 3.26 7.16
C LEU A 27 -1.82 3.18 5.63
N THR A 28 -2.64 3.96 4.95
CA THR A 28 -2.78 3.91 3.49
C THR A 28 -2.67 5.27 2.84
N PHE A 29 -2.23 5.30 1.57
CA PHE A 29 -2.23 6.49 0.72
C PHE A 29 -3.14 6.27 -0.50
N PRO A 30 -4.46 6.42 -0.36
CA PRO A 30 -5.39 6.05 -1.42
C PRO A 30 -5.46 7.12 -2.53
N LEU A 31 -5.20 6.69 -3.76
CA LEU A 31 -5.40 7.45 -4.99
C LEU A 31 -6.66 7.00 -5.74
N PRO A 32 -7.20 7.77 -6.70
CA PRO A 32 -8.37 7.34 -7.45
C PRO A 32 -8.03 6.12 -8.32
N ALA A 33 -8.85 5.07 -8.24
CA ALA A 33 -8.70 3.88 -9.07
C ALA A 33 -9.18 4.13 -10.50
N GLY A 34 -8.77 3.27 -11.44
CA GLY A 34 -9.16 3.35 -12.85
C GLY A 34 -8.22 4.19 -13.71
N GLU A 35 -8.62 4.39 -14.95
CA GLU A 35 -7.84 5.01 -16.03
C GLU A 35 -7.65 6.51 -15.81
N ILE A 36 -6.46 7.04 -16.15
CA ILE A 36 -6.12 8.45 -15.91
C ILE A 36 -7.08 9.42 -16.60
N HIS A 37 -7.46 9.16 -17.85
CA HIS A 37 -8.36 10.04 -18.60
C HIS A 37 -9.81 10.03 -18.09
N LYS A 38 -10.15 9.06 -17.23
CA LYS A 38 -11.44 8.98 -16.50
C LYS A 38 -11.34 9.51 -15.07
N GLY A 39 -10.25 10.21 -14.74
CA GLY A 39 -9.97 10.74 -13.39
C GLY A 39 -9.37 9.71 -12.44
N GLY A 40 -8.86 8.58 -12.95
CA GLY A 40 -8.10 7.62 -12.16
C GLY A 40 -6.61 7.93 -12.10
N SER A 41 -5.84 7.03 -11.48
CA SER A 41 -4.37 7.11 -11.38
C SER A 41 -3.67 5.82 -11.82
N CYS A 42 -4.43 4.79 -12.23
CA CYS A 42 -3.87 3.51 -12.60
C CYS A 42 -3.73 3.41 -14.12
N LEU A 43 -2.49 3.50 -14.62
CA LEU A 43 -2.20 3.29 -16.05
C LEU A 43 -2.51 1.86 -16.50
N ALA A 44 -2.31 0.88 -15.60
CA ALA A 44 -2.63 -0.51 -15.87
C ALA A 44 -4.14 -0.78 -16.05
N ALA A 45 -5.02 0.17 -15.71
CA ALA A 45 -6.45 0.04 -15.99
C ALA A 45 -6.77 0.13 -17.49
N ASN A 46 -5.82 0.54 -18.33
CA ASN A 46 -5.98 0.49 -19.79
C ASN A 46 -5.84 -0.93 -20.36
N TYR A 47 -5.34 -1.90 -19.58
CA TYR A 47 -5.22 -3.28 -19.99
C TYR A 47 -6.58 -3.95 -19.81
N LYS A 48 -7.24 -4.22 -20.95
CA LYS A 48 -8.62 -4.69 -20.98
C LYS A 48 -8.72 -6.20 -20.90
N ALA A 49 -9.85 -6.65 -20.37
CA ALA A 49 -10.32 -8.01 -20.53
C ALA A 49 -10.38 -8.43 -22.02
N SER A 50 -10.14 -9.71 -22.28
CA SER A 50 -10.44 -10.39 -23.55
C SER A 50 -11.55 -11.42 -23.33
N GLU A 51 -12.03 -12.06 -24.40
CA GLU A 51 -13.25 -12.91 -24.40
C GLU A 51 -13.26 -14.02 -23.32
N ASN A 52 -12.13 -14.36 -22.71
CA ASN A 52 -12.03 -15.33 -21.60
C ASN A 52 -11.10 -14.91 -20.45
N VAL A 53 -10.68 -13.63 -20.39
CA VAL A 53 -9.70 -13.15 -19.41
C VAL A 53 -10.20 -11.87 -18.78
N VAL A 54 -10.41 -11.88 -17.47
CA VAL A 54 -10.88 -10.70 -16.72
C VAL A 54 -9.69 -9.91 -16.18
N ALA A 55 -9.57 -8.64 -16.57
CA ALA A 55 -8.57 -7.76 -15.98
C ALA A 55 -8.94 -7.43 -14.52
N ILE A 56 -7.96 -7.50 -13.60
CA ILE A 56 -8.23 -7.20 -12.18
C ILE A 56 -8.72 -5.76 -11.98
N CYS A 57 -8.31 -4.85 -12.86
CA CYS A 57 -8.76 -3.46 -12.84
C CYS A 57 -10.26 -3.31 -13.15
N ASP A 58 -10.86 -4.22 -13.94
CA ASP A 58 -12.29 -4.20 -14.27
C ASP A 58 -13.17 -4.61 -13.07
N GLU A 59 -12.63 -5.43 -12.17
CA GLU A 59 -13.32 -5.86 -10.96
C GLU A 59 -12.74 -5.28 -9.67
N CYS A 60 -11.93 -4.23 -9.80
CA CYS A 60 -11.14 -3.68 -8.72
C CYS A 60 -11.99 -3.37 -7.49
N TYR A 61 -11.65 -3.95 -6.34
CA TYR A 61 -12.38 -3.70 -5.09
C TYR A 61 -12.42 -2.21 -4.72
N ALA A 62 -11.43 -1.43 -5.19
CA ALA A 62 -11.33 0.00 -4.95
C ALA A 62 -12.32 0.83 -5.80
N GLN A 63 -13.12 0.19 -6.65
CA GLN A 63 -14.27 0.77 -7.35
C GLN A 63 -15.61 0.29 -6.78
N LYS A 64 -15.60 -0.55 -5.73
CA LYS A 64 -16.79 -1.12 -5.09
C LYS A 64 -16.97 -0.59 -3.66
N GLY A 65 -18.15 -0.84 -3.07
CA GLY A 65 -18.45 -0.50 -1.67
C GLY A 65 -18.27 0.98 -1.36
N ARG A 66 -17.64 1.33 -0.22
CA ARG A 66 -17.46 2.74 0.22
C ARG A 66 -16.69 3.61 -0.77
N ALA A 67 -15.92 3.01 -1.69
CA ALA A 67 -15.17 3.75 -2.69
C ALA A 67 -16.07 4.47 -3.72
N ILE A 68 -17.35 4.09 -3.82
CA ILE A 68 -18.31 4.76 -4.72
C ILE A 68 -18.83 6.08 -4.16
N PHE A 69 -18.72 6.29 -2.83
CA PHE A 69 -19.24 7.48 -2.19
C PHE A 69 -18.51 8.74 -2.67
N SER A 70 -19.29 9.77 -3.00
CA SER A 70 -18.79 10.98 -3.65
C SER A 70 -17.73 11.71 -2.82
N ASN A 71 -17.86 11.72 -1.49
CA ASN A 71 -16.88 12.28 -0.57
C ASN A 71 -15.54 11.50 -0.59
N VAL A 72 -15.59 10.16 -0.68
CA VAL A 72 -14.39 9.31 -0.79
C VAL A 72 -13.70 9.53 -2.14
N ARG A 73 -14.46 9.54 -3.24
CA ARG A 73 -13.93 9.83 -4.59
C ARG A 73 -13.29 11.21 -4.64
N ARG A 74 -13.97 12.24 -4.13
CA ARG A 74 -13.45 13.61 -4.05
C ARG A 74 -12.18 13.70 -3.21
N SER A 75 -12.11 12.99 -2.08
CA SER A 75 -10.91 12.96 -1.23
C SER A 75 -9.71 12.34 -1.97
N ARG A 76 -9.91 11.22 -2.66
CA ARG A 76 -8.87 10.57 -3.47
C ARG A 76 -8.42 11.47 -4.62
N GLN A 77 -9.35 12.08 -5.32
CA GLN A 77 -9.06 13.01 -6.42
C GLN A 77 -8.23 14.22 -5.95
N ARG A 78 -8.61 14.83 -4.81
CA ARG A 78 -7.84 15.93 -4.21
C ARG A 78 -6.40 15.51 -3.86
N ARG A 79 -6.19 14.31 -3.33
CA ARG A 79 -4.82 13.79 -3.08
C ARG A 79 -4.04 13.62 -4.37
N PHE A 80 -4.69 13.11 -5.42
CA PHE A 80 -4.05 12.92 -6.70
C PHE A 80 -3.63 14.24 -7.35
N GLU A 81 -4.52 15.23 -7.37
CA GLU A 81 -4.22 16.58 -7.82
C GLU A 81 -3.09 17.22 -7.00
N TYR A 82 -3.15 17.06 -5.68
CA TYR A 82 -2.14 17.58 -4.77
C TYR A 82 -0.74 17.02 -5.04
N VAL A 83 -0.61 15.70 -5.15
CA VAL A 83 0.68 15.07 -5.44
C VAL A 83 1.20 15.48 -6.82
N ARG A 84 0.31 15.64 -7.80
CA ARG A 84 0.70 16.06 -9.16
C ARG A 84 1.22 17.49 -9.22
N SER A 85 0.68 18.39 -8.40
CA SER A 85 0.99 19.82 -8.46
C SER A 85 1.95 20.30 -7.37
N ASN A 86 2.12 19.55 -6.28
CA ASN A 86 2.93 19.99 -5.14
C ASN A 86 4.32 19.32 -5.11
N PRO A 87 5.40 20.06 -5.42
CA PRO A 87 6.76 19.52 -5.34
C PRO A 87 7.21 19.22 -3.90
N PHE A 88 6.53 19.75 -2.87
CA PHE A 88 6.83 19.52 -1.46
C PHE A 88 6.15 18.27 -0.89
N PHE A 89 5.38 17.53 -1.69
CA PHE A 89 4.69 16.32 -1.26
C PHE A 89 5.58 15.34 -0.45
N PRO A 90 6.83 15.02 -0.85
CA PRO A 90 7.67 14.11 -0.06
C PRO A 90 7.92 14.58 1.37
N MET A 91 8.22 15.86 1.54
CA MET A 91 8.52 16.47 2.84
C MET A 91 7.30 16.42 3.76
N GLU A 92 6.14 16.79 3.23
CA GLU A 92 4.89 16.83 3.99
C GLU A 92 4.38 15.44 4.35
N ALA A 93 4.52 14.48 3.42
CA ALA A 93 4.20 13.08 3.69
C ALA A 93 5.08 12.53 4.81
N ALA A 94 6.40 12.78 4.77
CA ALA A 94 7.32 12.38 5.83
C ALA A 94 6.98 13.03 7.19
N CYS A 95 6.59 14.31 7.20
CA CYS A 95 6.11 14.99 8.41
C CYS A 95 4.84 14.34 9.00
N GLN A 96 3.87 13.98 8.16
CA GLN A 96 2.68 13.24 8.63
C GLN A 96 3.05 11.85 9.15
N LEU A 97 3.95 11.13 8.47
CA LEU A 97 4.43 9.83 8.94
C LEU A 97 5.15 9.93 10.28
N LYS A 98 5.96 10.97 10.52
CA LYS A 98 6.57 11.24 11.84
C LYS A 98 5.53 11.27 12.96
N TRP A 99 4.39 11.92 12.71
CA TRP A 99 3.29 11.97 13.68
C TRP A 99 2.67 10.58 13.93
N PHE A 100 2.40 9.79 12.88
CA PHE A 100 1.88 8.42 13.03
C PHE A 100 2.86 7.49 13.74
N ILE A 101 4.15 7.61 13.44
CA ILE A 101 5.24 6.87 14.10
C ILE A 101 5.25 7.19 15.58
N GLY A 102 5.30 8.48 15.94
CA GLY A 102 5.29 8.91 17.34
C GLY A 102 4.04 8.46 18.09
N LYS A 103 2.87 8.50 17.45
CA LYS A 103 1.62 7.99 18.02
C LYS A 103 1.66 6.48 18.25
N SER A 104 2.27 5.72 17.34
CA SER A 104 2.39 4.27 17.45
C SER A 104 3.41 3.89 18.54
N ALA A 105 4.54 4.59 18.60
CA ALA A 105 5.56 4.41 19.64
C ALA A 105 5.02 4.70 21.04
N LYS A 106 4.26 5.80 21.22
CA LYS A 106 3.60 6.13 22.50
C LYS A 106 2.60 5.06 22.96
N LYS A 107 2.06 4.26 22.04
CA LYS A 107 1.17 3.13 22.33
C LYS A 107 1.94 1.83 22.59
N GLY A 108 3.27 1.87 22.63
CA GLY A 108 4.12 0.70 22.82
C GLY A 108 4.32 -0.15 21.56
N SER A 109 3.85 0.28 20.39
CA SER A 109 4.13 -0.44 19.14
C SER A 109 5.56 -0.15 18.67
N ASN A 110 6.23 -1.19 18.20
CA ASN A 110 7.53 -1.12 17.51
C ASN A 110 7.39 -1.35 16.00
N PHE A 111 6.16 -1.46 15.49
CA PHE A 111 5.88 -1.75 14.08
C PHE A 111 4.77 -0.84 13.55
N LEU A 112 5.00 -0.27 12.37
CA LEU A 112 4.00 0.53 11.63
C LEU A 112 3.92 0.06 10.17
N PRO A 113 2.88 -0.70 9.80
CA PRO A 113 2.64 -1.11 8.43
C PRO A 113 1.96 0.01 7.62
N ILE A 114 2.48 0.26 6.42
CA ILE A 114 1.97 1.23 5.46
C ILE A 114 1.75 0.52 4.14
N ARG A 115 0.50 0.40 3.71
CA ARG A 115 0.17 0.03 2.33
C ARG A 115 0.05 1.29 1.52
N VAL A 116 1.02 1.55 0.66
CA VAL A 116 1.06 2.80 -0.09
C VAL A 116 -0.15 2.92 -1.01
N HIS A 117 -0.40 1.94 -1.87
CA HIS A 117 -1.59 1.95 -2.72
C HIS A 117 -2.69 1.02 -2.17
N ASP A 118 -3.66 1.60 -1.47
CA ASP A 118 -4.97 0.94 -1.25
C ASP A 118 -5.89 1.08 -2.47
N SER A 119 -5.61 2.06 -3.32
CA SER A 119 -6.28 2.29 -4.60
C SER A 119 -5.39 3.15 -5.48
N GLY A 120 -5.58 3.06 -6.80
CA GLY A 120 -4.67 3.69 -7.75
C GLY A 120 -3.35 2.94 -7.90
N ASP A 121 -2.40 3.54 -8.60
CA ASP A 121 -1.05 2.98 -8.80
C ASP A 121 -0.05 4.14 -9.07
N PHE A 122 1.22 3.80 -9.31
CA PHE A 122 2.17 4.77 -9.81
C PHE A 122 1.72 5.32 -11.17
N PHE A 123 1.76 6.64 -11.33
CA PHE A 123 1.30 7.33 -12.54
C PHE A 123 2.38 8.18 -13.21
N SER A 124 3.56 8.31 -12.59
CA SER A 124 4.72 8.99 -13.16
C SER A 124 6.01 8.53 -12.50
N VAL A 125 7.13 8.65 -13.22
CA VAL A 125 8.49 8.45 -12.67
C VAL A 125 8.75 9.36 -11.46
N ARG A 126 8.34 10.63 -11.57
CA ARG A 126 8.47 11.61 -10.48
C ARG A 126 7.78 11.10 -9.21
N TYR A 127 6.60 10.51 -9.31
CA TYR A 127 5.88 10.00 -8.15
C TYR A 127 6.58 8.81 -7.49
N ILE A 128 7.25 7.95 -8.26
CA ILE A 128 8.09 6.87 -7.70
C ILE A 128 9.27 7.48 -6.94
N GLN A 129 9.93 8.48 -7.51
CA GLN A 129 11.06 9.19 -6.89
C GLN A 129 10.64 9.93 -5.62
N ASP A 130 9.45 10.53 -5.61
CA ASP A 130 8.86 11.14 -4.41
C ASP A 130 8.70 10.11 -3.27
N TRP A 131 8.24 8.90 -3.58
CA TRP A 131 8.18 7.81 -2.59
C TRP A 131 9.55 7.32 -2.13
N GLN A 132 10.56 7.27 -3.01
CA GLN A 132 11.93 6.99 -2.61
C GLN A 132 12.42 8.01 -1.56
N MET A 133 12.14 9.30 -1.77
CA MET A 133 12.46 10.35 -0.82
C MET A 133 11.70 10.19 0.51
N ILE A 134 10.40 9.90 0.47
CA ILE A 134 9.59 9.65 1.68
C ILE A 134 10.16 8.49 2.51
N VAL A 135 10.53 7.38 1.86
CA VAL A 135 11.12 6.21 2.53
C VAL A 135 12.45 6.59 3.20
N ARG A 136 13.35 7.28 2.49
CA ARG A 136 14.64 7.72 3.04
C ARG A 136 14.46 8.66 4.23
N MET A 137 13.57 9.64 4.12
CA MET A 137 13.24 10.54 5.23
C MET A 137 12.64 9.80 6.41
N THR A 138 11.78 8.82 6.16
CA THR A 138 11.18 7.98 7.22
C THR A 138 12.23 7.15 7.94
N ALA A 139 13.17 6.56 7.20
CA ALA A 139 14.31 5.84 7.77
C ALA A 139 15.16 6.77 8.65
N PHE A 140 15.50 7.96 8.15
CA PHE A 140 16.21 8.99 8.93
C PHE A 140 15.46 9.35 10.21
N ILE A 141 14.14 9.59 10.14
CA ILE A 141 13.32 9.91 11.30
C ILE A 141 13.35 8.78 12.33
N CYS A 142 13.20 7.53 11.90
CA CYS A 142 13.20 6.38 12.81
C CYS A 142 14.56 6.20 13.47
N GLN A 143 15.66 6.28 12.71
CA GLN A 143 17.00 6.12 13.25
C GLN A 143 17.36 7.19 14.29
N ASN A 144 16.89 8.42 14.12
CA ASN A 144 17.24 9.52 15.02
C ASN A 144 16.27 9.69 16.19
N TYR A 145 14.98 9.43 16.00
CA TYR A 145 13.95 9.77 16.99
C TYR A 145 13.15 8.57 17.51
N PHE A 146 13.14 7.45 16.78
CA PHE A 146 12.30 6.28 17.09
C PHE A 146 13.02 4.96 16.81
N GLN A 147 14.22 4.77 17.37
CA GLN A 147 15.16 3.70 16.99
C GLN A 147 14.59 2.27 17.06
N LYS A 148 13.60 2.05 17.94
CA LYS A 148 12.92 0.74 18.08
C LYS A 148 11.80 0.53 17.07
N MET A 149 11.46 1.53 16.26
CA MET A 149 10.37 1.45 15.28
C MET A 149 10.86 0.85 13.97
N LEU A 150 10.10 -0.10 13.45
CA LEU A 150 10.18 -0.60 12.09
C LEU A 150 8.96 -0.11 11.30
N VAL A 151 9.19 0.69 10.26
CA VAL A 151 8.13 1.12 9.33
C VAL A 151 8.17 0.25 8.08
N SER A 152 7.10 -0.48 7.78
CA SER A 152 7.04 -1.40 6.64
C SER A 152 6.18 -0.83 5.53
N PHE A 153 6.80 -0.44 4.42
CA PHE A 153 6.13 0.04 3.22
C PHE A 153 5.85 -1.11 2.26
N TRP A 154 4.58 -1.22 1.88
CA TRP A 154 4.11 -2.17 0.89
C TRP A 154 3.52 -1.43 -0.32
N PHE A 155 4.12 -1.67 -1.49
CA PHE A 155 3.74 -1.06 -2.76
C PHE A 155 3.24 -2.15 -3.72
N PRO A 156 1.95 -2.52 -3.66
CA PRO A 156 1.35 -3.31 -4.73
C PRO A 156 1.29 -2.45 -6.00
N THR A 157 1.79 -2.97 -7.11
CA THR A 157 1.82 -2.22 -8.37
C THR A 157 1.75 -3.12 -9.60
N ARG A 158 1.10 -2.66 -10.65
CA ARG A 158 1.14 -3.26 -12.00
C ARG A 158 2.10 -2.53 -12.92
N MET A 159 2.73 -1.46 -12.46
CA MET A 159 3.53 -0.58 -13.32
C MET A 159 4.90 -1.13 -13.69
N TRP A 160 5.21 -2.36 -13.28
CA TRP A 160 6.36 -3.11 -13.78
C TRP A 160 6.27 -3.41 -15.28
N ILE A 161 5.09 -3.29 -15.88
CA ILE A 161 4.84 -3.41 -17.33
C ILE A 161 5.41 -2.24 -18.16
N ALA A 162 5.79 -1.13 -17.53
CA ALA A 162 6.32 0.03 -18.22
C ALA A 162 7.82 0.18 -17.92
N ASP A 163 8.68 0.07 -18.93
CA ASP A 163 10.15 0.04 -18.78
C ASP A 163 10.70 1.27 -18.04
N ASN A 164 10.16 2.45 -18.34
CA ASN A 164 10.56 3.70 -17.68
C ASN A 164 10.21 3.71 -16.18
N PHE A 165 9.22 2.92 -15.74
CA PHE A 165 8.85 2.81 -14.33
C PHE A 165 9.65 1.68 -13.67
N LEU A 166 9.89 0.57 -14.38
CA LEU A 166 10.58 -0.60 -13.83
C LEU A 166 11.94 -0.25 -13.20
N LYS A 167 12.75 0.57 -13.87
CA LYS A 167 14.05 1.02 -13.32
C LYS A 167 13.88 1.72 -11.97
N GLU A 168 12.87 2.58 -11.84
CA GLU A 168 12.60 3.34 -10.62
C GLU A 168 11.95 2.50 -9.53
N LEU A 169 11.14 1.51 -9.90
CA LEU A 169 10.56 0.52 -8.98
C LEU A 169 11.66 -0.36 -8.37
N VAL A 170 12.64 -0.79 -9.17
CA VAL A 170 13.82 -1.52 -8.67
C VAL A 170 14.66 -0.63 -7.75
N SER A 171 14.84 0.65 -8.09
CA SER A 171 15.50 1.63 -7.20
C SER A 171 14.78 1.77 -5.86
N LEU A 172 13.45 1.85 -5.88
CA LEU A 172 12.62 1.89 -4.69
C LEU A 172 12.75 0.60 -3.86
N GLN A 173 12.73 -0.58 -4.47
CA GLN A 173 12.91 -1.87 -3.77
C GLN A 173 14.27 -1.96 -3.06
N LYS A 174 15.34 -1.40 -3.65
CA LYS A 174 16.68 -1.40 -3.02
C LYS A 174 16.73 -0.65 -1.68
N LEU A 175 15.76 0.23 -1.41
CA LEU A 175 15.65 0.90 -0.11
C LEU A 175 15.23 -0.05 1.03
N ASN A 176 14.91 -1.32 0.74
CA ASN A 176 14.74 -2.33 1.78
C ASN A 176 16.04 -2.60 2.59
N ASN A 177 17.18 -2.08 2.14
CA ASN A 177 18.45 -2.13 2.87
C ASN A 177 18.62 -0.98 3.89
N GLU A 178 17.71 0.00 3.90
CA GLU A 178 17.76 1.13 4.84
C GLU A 178 17.36 0.68 6.25
N LYS A 179 18.05 1.19 7.27
CA LYS A 179 17.73 0.83 8.68
C LYS A 179 16.38 1.39 9.09
N CYS A 180 15.68 0.63 9.95
CA CYS A 180 14.38 0.97 10.54
C CYS A 180 13.21 1.05 9.55
N VAL A 181 13.41 0.65 8.29
CA VAL A 181 12.34 0.50 7.30
C VAL A 181 12.41 -0.87 6.63
N SER A 182 11.27 -1.32 6.13
CA SER A 182 11.16 -2.45 5.20
C SER A 182 10.40 -1.98 3.98
N VAL A 183 10.87 -2.35 2.79
CA VAL A 183 10.26 -1.97 1.51
C VAL A 183 9.98 -3.21 0.69
N ALA A 184 8.71 -3.37 0.30
CA ALA A 184 8.26 -4.42 -0.60
C ALA A 184 7.46 -3.82 -1.76
N VAL A 185 8.12 -3.64 -2.89
CA VAL A 185 7.52 -3.32 -4.19
C VAL A 185 7.11 -4.63 -4.84
N ARG A 186 5.82 -4.97 -4.75
CA ARG A 186 5.29 -6.26 -5.20
C ARG A 186 4.60 -6.11 -6.56
N PRO A 187 5.12 -6.75 -7.61
CA PRO A 187 4.48 -6.76 -8.90
C PRO A 187 3.18 -7.56 -8.81
N SER A 188 2.07 -6.94 -9.16
CA SER A 188 0.74 -7.53 -9.16
C SER A 188 0.39 -8.04 -10.55
N ALA A 189 -0.27 -9.19 -10.60
CA ALA A 189 -0.87 -9.74 -11.82
C ALA A 189 -1.80 -8.73 -12.50
N ILE A 190 -1.93 -8.86 -13.83
CA ILE A 190 -2.80 -8.01 -14.64
C ILE A 190 -4.22 -8.59 -14.66
N HIS A 191 -4.33 -9.90 -14.89
CA HIS A 191 -5.61 -10.60 -14.98
C HIS A 191 -5.85 -11.53 -13.79
N ILE A 192 -7.13 -11.84 -13.57
CA ILE A 192 -7.54 -12.86 -12.60
C ILE A 192 -7.08 -14.22 -13.13
N GLY A 193 -6.49 -15.04 -12.25
CA GLY A 193 -5.95 -16.35 -12.59
C GLY A 193 -4.50 -16.35 -13.09
N ASP A 194 -3.92 -15.18 -13.40
CA ASP A 194 -2.50 -15.09 -13.76
C ASP A 194 -1.61 -15.59 -12.61
N ALA A 195 -0.47 -16.18 -12.98
CA ALA A 195 0.59 -16.48 -12.03
C ALA A 195 1.10 -15.19 -11.35
N CYS A 196 1.65 -15.32 -10.15
CA CYS A 196 2.34 -14.21 -9.50
C CYS A 196 3.53 -13.76 -10.36
N PRO A 197 3.61 -12.47 -10.76
CA PRO A 197 4.73 -12.01 -11.58
C PRO A 197 6.08 -12.16 -10.87
N GLU A 198 7.09 -12.60 -11.60
CA GLU A 198 8.47 -12.69 -11.14
C GLU A 198 9.33 -11.69 -11.90
N ILE A 199 9.59 -10.54 -11.27
CA ILE A 199 10.31 -9.43 -11.90
C ILE A 199 11.65 -9.26 -11.18
N SER A 200 12.74 -9.40 -11.92
CA SER A 200 14.10 -9.27 -11.37
C SER A 200 14.29 -7.93 -10.67
N GLY A 201 14.78 -7.97 -9.44
CA GLY A 201 15.01 -6.79 -8.61
C GLY A 201 13.79 -6.24 -7.87
N LEU A 202 12.60 -6.83 -8.02
CA LEU A 202 11.41 -6.52 -7.23
C LEU A 202 11.15 -7.61 -6.17
N ALA A 203 10.24 -7.33 -5.22
CA ALA A 203 9.78 -8.36 -4.29
C ALA A 203 8.92 -9.41 -5.02
N SER A 204 8.65 -10.55 -4.37
CA SER A 204 7.83 -11.59 -4.99
C SER A 204 6.42 -11.09 -5.34
N GLY A 205 5.85 -11.62 -6.42
CA GLY A 205 4.60 -11.11 -6.96
C GLY A 205 3.37 -11.38 -6.10
N THR A 206 2.24 -10.84 -6.58
CA THR A 206 0.91 -11.14 -6.05
C THR A 206 -0.08 -11.36 -7.19
N SER A 207 -1.03 -12.28 -7.03
CA SER A 207 -2.14 -12.47 -7.96
C SER A 207 -3.48 -12.64 -7.25
N VAL A 208 -4.55 -12.81 -8.03
CA VAL A 208 -5.92 -13.01 -7.54
C VAL A 208 -6.55 -14.17 -8.29
N GLU A 209 -7.32 -15.01 -7.60
CA GLU A 209 -8.10 -16.10 -8.17
C GLU A 209 -9.55 -16.08 -7.65
N ASP A 210 -10.47 -16.74 -8.35
CA ASP A 210 -11.89 -16.86 -7.93
C ASP A 210 -12.10 -17.78 -6.71
N GLY A 211 -11.03 -18.44 -6.23
CA GLY A 211 -11.05 -19.40 -5.11
C GLY A 211 -10.41 -18.91 -3.81
N ILE A 212 -10.08 -19.87 -2.94
CA ILE A 212 -9.36 -19.62 -1.68
C ILE A 212 -7.87 -19.50 -2.00
N GLY A 213 -7.42 -18.26 -2.22
CA GLY A 213 -6.00 -17.95 -2.43
C GLY A 213 -5.07 -18.50 -1.34
N ASN A 214 -3.77 -18.53 -1.62
CA ASN A 214 -2.75 -19.10 -0.72
C ASN A 214 -2.34 -18.18 0.47
N CYS A 215 -3.06 -17.08 0.70
CA CYS A 215 -2.71 -16.10 1.72
C CYS A 215 -2.60 -16.75 3.12
N PRO A 216 -1.45 -16.65 3.82
CA PRO A 216 -1.23 -17.30 5.11
C PRO A 216 -2.23 -16.88 6.20
N ALA A 217 -2.78 -15.68 6.11
CA ALA A 217 -3.85 -15.21 7.00
C ALA A 217 -5.09 -16.10 6.92
N ILE A 218 -5.52 -16.41 5.69
CA ILE A 218 -6.71 -17.21 5.41
C ILE A 218 -6.39 -18.69 5.60
N ALA A 219 -5.23 -19.16 5.10
CA ALA A 219 -4.80 -20.55 5.25
C ALA A 219 -4.66 -21.01 6.71
N ASN A 220 -4.21 -20.14 7.62
CA ASN A 220 -4.13 -20.47 9.05
C ASN A 220 -5.52 -20.50 9.71
N ALA A 221 -6.44 -19.61 9.31
CA ALA A 221 -7.83 -19.68 9.74
C ALA A 221 -8.50 -21.00 9.30
N LEU A 222 -8.14 -21.51 8.11
CA LEU A 222 -8.63 -22.79 7.59
C LEU A 222 -8.00 -24.01 8.27
N LYS A 223 -6.74 -23.95 8.72
CA LYS A 223 -6.08 -25.07 9.43
C LYS A 223 -6.65 -25.32 10.82
N ASN A 224 -7.16 -24.28 11.49
CA ASN A 224 -7.87 -24.42 12.77
C ASN A 224 -9.20 -25.22 12.64
N ARG A 225 -9.67 -25.51 11.41
CA ARG A 225 -10.79 -26.44 11.15
C ARG A 225 -10.52 -27.87 11.64
N LYS A 226 -9.27 -28.30 11.76
CA LYS A 226 -8.94 -29.72 12.04
C LYS A 226 -9.27 -30.18 13.48
N ASN A 227 -9.67 -29.27 14.38
CA ASN A 227 -9.99 -29.58 15.78
C ASN A 227 -11.47 -29.40 16.16
N GLY A 228 -12.39 -29.29 15.18
CA GLY A 228 -13.83 -29.44 15.45
C GLY A 228 -14.54 -28.29 16.18
N GLU A 229 -13.87 -27.18 16.50
CA GLU A 229 -14.52 -25.99 17.06
C GLU A 229 -14.93 -25.02 15.94
N GLU A 230 -16.24 -24.86 15.73
CA GLU A 230 -16.80 -23.83 14.85
C GLU A 230 -16.58 -22.44 15.47
N LEU A 231 -15.80 -21.60 14.79
CA LEU A 231 -15.87 -20.15 15.02
C LEU A 231 -17.16 -19.63 14.37
N GLU A 232 -18.03 -18.97 15.14
CA GLU A 232 -19.28 -18.33 14.68
C GLU A 232 -19.09 -17.34 13.51
N LYS A 233 -17.86 -16.88 13.24
CA LYS A 233 -17.55 -16.01 12.10
C LYS A 233 -16.12 -16.17 11.62
N HIS A 234 -15.97 -16.53 10.35
CA HIS A 234 -14.65 -16.63 9.71
C HIS A 234 -13.98 -15.26 9.58
N PRO A 235 -12.66 -15.15 9.85
CA PRO A 235 -11.95 -13.95 9.48
C PRO A 235 -11.83 -13.88 7.95
N THR A 236 -12.42 -12.85 7.36
CA THR A 236 -12.49 -12.59 5.92
C THR A 236 -11.34 -11.69 5.42
N ASN A 237 -10.56 -11.10 6.34
CA ASN A 237 -9.56 -10.09 5.99
C ASN A 237 -8.38 -10.03 6.98
N CYS A 238 -7.31 -9.32 6.59
CA CYS A 238 -6.10 -9.19 7.39
C CYS A 238 -6.29 -8.34 8.67
N ALA A 239 -7.33 -7.50 8.77
CA ALA A 239 -7.60 -6.74 10.00
C ALA A 239 -8.00 -7.65 11.15
N GLU A 240 -8.81 -8.68 10.88
CA GLU A 240 -9.28 -9.61 11.90
C GLU A 240 -8.14 -10.49 12.43
N VAL A 241 -7.21 -10.92 11.57
CA VAL A 241 -6.07 -11.76 11.98
C VAL A 241 -4.79 -10.98 12.31
N LYS A 242 -4.79 -9.64 12.14
CA LYS A 242 -3.63 -8.75 12.33
C LYS A 242 -2.34 -9.28 11.66
N CYS A 243 -2.46 -9.84 10.47
CA CYS A 243 -1.37 -10.53 9.79
C CYS A 243 -0.79 -9.70 8.65
N PHE A 244 0.53 -9.53 8.66
CA PHE A 244 1.30 -8.89 7.59
C PHE A 244 2.33 -9.84 6.94
N LYS A 245 2.24 -11.14 7.25
CA LYS A 245 3.24 -12.14 6.81
C LYS A 245 3.39 -12.21 5.29
N CYS A 246 2.33 -11.93 4.53
CA CYS A 246 2.37 -11.94 3.07
C CYS A 246 3.12 -10.75 2.47
N TRP A 247 3.26 -9.61 3.17
CA TRP A 247 3.86 -8.40 2.59
C TRP A 247 5.35 -8.59 2.29
N ASN A 248 6.07 -9.23 3.21
CA ASN A 248 7.48 -9.57 3.07
C ASN A 248 7.71 -11.05 2.69
N SER A 249 6.67 -11.72 2.19
CA SER A 249 6.80 -13.10 1.72
C SER A 249 7.86 -13.18 0.62
N LYS A 250 8.69 -14.22 0.66
CA LYS A 250 9.64 -14.55 -0.42
C LYS A 250 8.98 -15.33 -1.56
N ILE A 251 7.79 -15.88 -1.33
CA ILE A 251 6.99 -16.60 -2.32
C ILE A 251 5.84 -15.71 -2.83
N GLY A 252 5.40 -15.98 -4.06
CA GLY A 252 4.22 -15.37 -4.64
C GLY A 252 2.97 -15.61 -3.78
N VAL A 253 2.14 -14.58 -3.65
CA VAL A 253 0.92 -14.62 -2.83
C VAL A 253 -0.31 -14.46 -3.73
N VAL A 254 -1.17 -15.47 -3.73
CA VAL A 254 -2.45 -15.46 -4.41
C VAL A 254 -3.54 -15.10 -3.41
N TYR A 255 -4.31 -14.07 -3.72
CA TYR A 255 -5.47 -13.66 -2.91
C TYR A 255 -6.75 -14.25 -3.50
N GLY A 256 -7.68 -14.66 -2.64
CA GLY A 256 -9.03 -14.94 -3.08
C GLY A 256 -9.76 -13.64 -3.42
N LYS A 257 -10.56 -13.67 -4.47
CA LYS A 257 -11.46 -12.57 -4.85
C LYS A 257 -12.45 -12.25 -3.72
N HIS A 258 -12.79 -10.96 -3.58
CA HIS A 258 -13.71 -10.43 -2.58
C HIS A 258 -15.02 -9.95 -3.19
#